data_AF-A0A3B8UMF1-F1
#
_entry.id   AF-A0A3B8UMF1-F1
#
_cell.length_a   1.000
_cell.length_b   1.000
_cell.length_c   1.000
_cell.angle_alpha   90.00
_cell.angle_beta   90.00
_cell.angle_gamma   90.00
#
_symmetry.space_group_name_H-M   'P 1'
#
loop_
_entity.id
_entity.type
_entity.pdbx_description
1 polymer ?
#
loop_
_entity_poly.entity_id
_entity_poly.type
_entity_poly.pdbx_seq_one_letter_code
_entity_poly.pdbx_strand_id
1 'polypeptide(L)'
;MLKTEDDDYAKKMLIEHNLRLVVYIAKKFDNTGVGVEDLISIGTIGLIKAINSYDRDKNIKLATYASRCIENEILMHLRRNSKIRAEVSIDEPLNVDWDG
;
A
#
# COMPACT_ATOMS: atom_id res chain seq x y z
N MET A 1 -5.15 -7.67 -26.93
CA MET A 1 -6.39 -7.87 -26.14
C MET A 1 -6.94 -6.48 -25.85
N LEU A 2 -7.99 -6.04 -26.55
CA LEU A 2 -8.55 -4.70 -26.40
C LEU A 2 -9.27 -4.61 -25.04
N LYS A 3 -8.78 -3.73 -24.15
CA LYS A 3 -9.59 -3.27 -22.99
C LYS A 3 -10.78 -2.51 -23.55
N THR A 4 -11.99 -2.98 -23.29
CA THR A 4 -13.21 -2.26 -23.63
C THR A 4 -13.52 -1.24 -22.53
N GLU A 5 -14.21 -0.15 -22.86
CA GLU A 5 -14.62 0.87 -21.87
C GLU A 5 -15.45 0.27 -20.73
N ASP A 6 -16.20 -0.81 -21.01
CA ASP A 6 -16.95 -1.58 -20.01
C ASP A 6 -16.05 -2.24 -18.95
N ASP A 7 -14.85 -2.70 -19.31
CA ASP A 7 -13.91 -3.34 -18.39
C ASP A 7 -13.36 -2.33 -17.37
N ASP A 8 -13.09 -1.11 -17.82
CA ASP A 8 -12.63 -0.04 -16.95
C ASP A 8 -13.75 0.49 -16.04
N TYR A 9 -15.01 0.55 -16.53
CA TYR A 9 -16.17 0.86 -15.70
C TYR A 9 -16.40 -0.20 -14.61
N ALA A 10 -16.35 -1.48 -14.97
CA ALA A 10 -16.50 -2.58 -14.02
C ALA A 10 -15.41 -2.56 -12.93
N LYS A 11 -14.16 -2.28 -13.30
CA LYS A 11 -13.06 -2.13 -12.33
C LYS A 11 -13.28 -0.97 -11.39
N LYS A 12 -13.73 0.18 -11.91
CA LYS A 12 -14.04 1.35 -11.09
C LYS A 12 -15.10 1.02 -10.04
N MET A 13 -16.19 0.36 -10.44
CA MET A 13 -17.23 -0.10 -9.52
C MET A 13 -16.69 -1.05 -8.45
N LEU A 14 -15.82 -2.00 -8.83
CA LEU A 14 -15.19 -2.92 -7.87
C LEU A 14 -14.28 -2.18 -6.88
N ILE A 15 -13.54 -1.17 -7.33
CA ILE A 15 -12.69 -0.35 -6.46
C ILE A 15 -13.57 0.39 -5.45
N GLU A 16 -14.57 1.14 -5.92
CA GLU A 16 -15.46 1.96 -5.08
C GLU A 16 -16.18 1.12 -4.02
N HIS A 17 -16.69 -0.06 -4.40
CA HIS A 17 -17.37 -0.96 -3.48
C HIS A 17 -16.45 -1.49 -2.36
N ASN A 18 -15.14 -1.56 -2.59
CA ASN A 18 -14.18 -2.14 -1.65
C ASN A 18 -13.35 -1.09 -0.88
N LEU A 19 -13.62 0.22 -1.03
CA LEU A 19 -12.88 1.26 -0.30
C LEU A 19 -12.96 1.09 1.23
N ARG A 20 -14.08 0.61 1.76
CA ARG A 20 -14.22 0.34 3.21
C ARG A 20 -13.24 -0.73 3.71
N LEU A 21 -12.89 -1.71 2.87
CA LEU A 21 -11.88 -2.72 3.18
C LEU A 21 -10.49 -2.09 3.29
N VAL A 22 -10.16 -1.15 2.39
CA VAL A 22 -8.89 -0.41 2.42
C VAL A 22 -8.77 0.38 3.72
N VAL A 23 -9.80 1.16 4.07
CA VAL A 23 -9.83 1.93 5.31
C VAL A 23 -9.67 1.03 6.54
N TYR A 24 -10.39 -0.10 6.56
CA TYR A 24 -10.30 -1.06 7.67
C TYR A 24 -8.88 -1.64 7.83
N ILE A 25 -8.21 -1.98 6.73
CA ILE A 25 -6.85 -2.54 6.79
C ILE A 25 -5.84 -1.45 7.13
N ALA A 26 -5.93 -0.27 6.52
CA ALA A 26 -5.03 0.86 6.76
C ALA A 26 -5.00 1.26 8.25
N LYS A 27 -6.16 1.27 8.93
CA LYS A 27 -6.25 1.55 10.37
C LYS A 27 -5.45 0.60 11.27
N LYS A 28 -5.12 -0.61 10.80
CA LYS A 28 -4.24 -1.53 11.54
C LYS A 28 -2.79 -1.07 11.59
N PHE A 29 -2.41 -0.14 10.73
CA PHE A 29 -1.05 0.39 10.58
C PHE A 29 -0.89 1.83 11.11
N ASP A 30 -1.89 2.36 11.81
CA ASP A 30 -1.90 3.76 12.30
C ASP A 30 -0.70 4.07 13.24
N ASN A 31 -0.22 3.06 13.98
CA ASN A 31 0.90 3.18 14.90
C ASN A 31 2.30 3.14 14.23
N THR A 32 2.38 3.26 12.91
CA THR A 32 3.66 3.16 12.16
C THR A 32 4.35 4.52 11.95
N GLY A 33 3.73 5.61 12.40
CA GLY A 33 4.21 6.97 12.20
C GLY A 33 3.97 7.53 10.79
N VAL A 34 3.28 6.78 9.92
CA VAL A 34 2.77 7.23 8.63
C VAL A 34 1.32 7.67 8.79
N GLY A 35 0.93 8.78 8.17
CA GLY A 35 -0.44 9.29 8.26
C GLY A 35 -1.47 8.30 7.70
N VAL A 36 -2.64 8.22 8.34
CA VAL A 36 -3.71 7.30 7.92
C VAL A 36 -4.17 7.54 6.49
N GLU A 37 -4.17 8.80 6.02
CA GLU A 37 -4.53 9.16 4.64
C GLU A 37 -3.52 8.61 3.62
N ASP A 38 -2.22 8.63 3.94
CA ASP A 38 -1.18 8.02 3.12
C ASP A 38 -1.34 6.50 3.10
N LEU A 39 -1.59 5.88 4.26
CA LEU A 39 -1.84 4.44 4.37
C LEU A 39 -3.07 4.01 3.54
N ILE A 40 -4.14 4.81 3.53
CA ILE A 40 -5.32 4.59 2.69
C ILE A 40 -4.95 4.71 1.21
N SER A 41 -4.17 5.72 0.83
CA SER A 41 -3.74 5.92 -0.56
C SER A 41 -2.89 4.75 -1.06
N ILE A 42 -1.91 4.31 -0.27
CA ILE A 42 -1.07 3.14 -0.56
C ILE A 42 -1.90 1.86 -0.60
N GLY A 43 -2.80 1.68 0.36
CA GLY A 43 -3.70 0.54 0.38
C GLY A 43 -4.62 0.50 -0.84
N THR A 44 -5.05 1.65 -1.34
CA THR A 44 -5.86 1.78 -2.57
C THR A 44 -5.07 1.31 -3.79
N ILE A 45 -3.78 1.62 -3.87
CA ILE A 45 -2.88 1.07 -4.91
C ILE A 45 -2.85 -0.47 -4.82
N GLY A 46 -2.74 -1.03 -3.61
CA GLY A 46 -2.81 -2.48 -3.39
C GLY A 46 -4.12 -3.10 -3.85
N LEU A 47 -5.27 -2.43 -3.61
CA LEU A 47 -6.58 -2.87 -4.09
C LEU A 47 -6.67 -2.86 -5.62
N ILE A 48 -6.20 -1.80 -6.28
CA ILE A 48 -6.19 -1.69 -7.75
C ILE A 48 -5.37 -2.83 -8.36
N LYS A 49 -4.18 -3.10 -7.82
CA LYS A 49 -3.35 -4.24 -8.25
C LYS A 49 -4.07 -5.57 -8.04
N ALA A 50 -4.76 -5.74 -6.92
CA ALA A 50 -5.53 -6.95 -6.64
C ALA A 50 -6.64 -7.16 -7.68
N ILE A 51 -7.43 -6.13 -7.99
CA ILE A 51 -8.52 -6.21 -8.98
C ILE A 51 -7.97 -6.52 -10.38
N ASN A 52 -6.84 -5.92 -10.76
CA ASN A 52 -6.21 -6.14 -12.06
C ASN A 52 -5.62 -7.55 -12.23
N SER A 53 -5.29 -8.24 -11.13
CA SER A 53 -4.64 -9.56 -11.14
C SER A 53 -5.52 -10.69 -10.58
N TYR A 54 -6.73 -10.35 -10.15
CA TYR A 54 -7.67 -11.30 -9.57
C TYR A 54 -8.15 -12.29 -10.63
N ASP A 55 -8.13 -13.56 -10.25
CA ASP A 55 -8.57 -14.66 -11.07
C ASP A 55 -9.66 -15.42 -10.30
N ARG A 56 -10.86 -15.45 -10.87
CA ARG A 56 -12.03 -16.09 -10.26
C ARG A 56 -11.91 -17.61 -10.25
N ASP A 57 -11.14 -18.20 -11.16
CA ASP A 57 -10.99 -19.66 -11.28
C ASP A 57 -10.19 -20.25 -10.12
N LYS A 58 -9.47 -19.41 -9.36
CA LYS A 58 -8.74 -19.79 -8.15
C LYS A 58 -9.62 -20.03 -6.93
N ASN A 59 -10.94 -19.92 -7.05
CA ASN A 59 -11.93 -20.21 -6.00
C ASN A 59 -11.68 -19.50 -4.66
N ILE A 60 -11.13 -18.28 -4.70
CA ILE A 60 -10.95 -17.41 -3.54
C ILE A 60 -11.83 -16.17 -3.69
N LYS A 61 -12.42 -15.67 -2.61
CA LYS A 61 -13.21 -14.43 -2.68
C LYS A 61 -12.30 -13.24 -2.97
N LEU A 62 -12.74 -12.33 -3.84
CA LEU A 62 -12.02 -11.09 -4.15
C LEU A 62 -11.58 -10.32 -2.90
N ALA A 63 -12.46 -10.17 -1.90
CA ALA A 63 -12.13 -9.45 -0.67
C ALA A 63 -10.98 -10.11 0.11
N THR A 64 -10.91 -11.44 0.11
CA THR A 64 -9.80 -12.20 0.72
C THR A 64 -8.50 -11.92 -0.02
N TYR A 65 -8.51 -12.01 -1.35
CA TYR A 65 -7.33 -11.72 -2.17
C TYR A 65 -6.87 -10.26 -2.01
N ALA A 66 -7.80 -9.32 -2.18
CA ALA A 66 -7.55 -7.88 -2.03
C ALA A 66 -6.97 -7.53 -0.66
N SER A 67 -7.46 -8.16 0.42
CA SER A 67 -6.94 -7.89 1.76
C SER A 67 -5.43 -8.16 1.87
N ARG A 68 -4.94 -9.24 1.26
CA ARG A 68 -3.52 -9.59 1.23
C ARG A 68 -2.71 -8.60 0.40
N CYS A 69 -3.23 -8.18 -0.75
CA CYS A 69 -2.56 -7.21 -1.61
C CYS A 69 -2.47 -5.82 -0.96
N ILE A 70 -3.54 -5.35 -0.31
CA ILE A 70 -3.59 -4.08 0.42
C ILE A 70 -2.54 -4.10 1.55
N GLU A 71 -2.55 -5.14 2.37
CA GLU A 71 -1.58 -5.32 3.47
C GLU A 71 -0.14 -5.36 2.96
N ASN A 72 0.12 -6.10 1.88
CA ASN A 72 1.44 -6.20 1.28
C ASN A 72 1.95 -4.85 0.76
N GLU A 73 1.11 -4.06 0.08
CA GLU A 73 1.54 -2.76 -0.46
C GLU A 73 1.91 -1.77 0.66
N ILE A 74 1.12 -1.75 1.74
CA ILE A 74 1.41 -0.95 2.93
C ILE A 74 2.74 -1.40 3.57
N LEU A 75 2.93 -2.69 3.79
CA LEU A 75 4.18 -3.23 4.36
C LEU A 75 5.39 -2.92 3.49
N MET A 76 5.26 -2.99 2.16
CA MET A 76 6.32 -2.63 1.22
C MET A 76 6.69 -1.15 1.30
N HIS A 77 5.72 -0.26 1.52
CA HIS A 77 5.98 1.16 1.71
C HIS A 77 6.72 1.43 3.04
N LEU A 78 6.23 0.86 4.14
CA LEU A 78 6.84 1.01 5.46
C LEU A 78 8.31 0.54 5.49
N ARG A 79 8.60 -0.61 4.86
CA ARG A 79 9.97 -1.12 4.73
C ARG A 79 10.87 -0.20 3.93
N ARG A 80 10.36 0.42 2.86
CA ARG A 80 11.13 1.38 2.04
C ARG A 80 11.43 2.65 2.81
N ASN A 81 10.44 3.24 3.49
CA ASN A 81 10.66 4.43 4.32
C ASN A 81 11.64 4.19 5.46
N SER A 82 11.56 3.02 6.10
CA SER A 82 12.51 2.66 7.16
C SER A 82 13.95 2.58 6.64
N LYS A 83 14.17 2.07 5.42
CA LYS A 83 15.50 2.02 4.79
C LYS A 83 16.03 3.41 4.48
N ILE A 84 15.21 4.26 3.86
CA ILE A 84 15.60 5.65 3.53
C ILE A 84 15.98 6.43 4.79
N ARG A 85 15.21 6.29 5.88
CA ARG A 85 15.52 6.95 7.16
C ARG A 85 16.85 6.47 7.75
N ALA A 86 17.18 5.19 7.61
CA ALA A 86 18.45 4.65 8.07
C ALA A 86 19.64 5.16 7.23
N GLU A 87 19.46 5.35 5.92
CA GLU A 87 20.50 5.89 5.03
C GLU A 87 20.80 7.37 5.31
N VAL A 88 19.76 8.21 5.50
CA VAL A 88 19.93 9.64 5.80
C VAL A 88 20.59 9.89 7.16
N SER A 89 20.44 8.96 8.11
CA SER A 89 21.07 9.06 9.44
C SER A 89 22.59 8.87 9.41
N ILE A 90 23.18 8.39 8.31
CA ILE A 90 24.62 8.11 8.20
C ILE A 90 25.41 9.38 7.81
N ASP A 91 24.75 10.41 7.25
CA ASP A 91 25.36 11.68 6.85
C ASP A 91 25.35 12.74 7.97
N GLU A 92 25.44 12.33 9.24
CA GLU A 92 25.69 13.26 10.33
C GLU A 92 27.15 13.72 10.22
N PRO A 93 27.45 15.03 10.02
CA PRO A 93 28.83 15.49 9.93
C PRO A 93 29.50 15.22 11.28
N LEU A 94 30.48 14.31 11.27
CA LEU A 94 31.46 14.16 12.33
C LEU A 94 32.25 15.48 12.45
N ASN A 95 31.70 16.45 13.19
CA ASN A 95 32.50 17.54 13.69
C ASN A 95 31.97 17.97 15.06
N VAL A 96 32.52 17.34 16.09
CA VAL A 96 32.70 18.00 17.38
C VAL A 96 34.18 17.87 17.73
N ASP A 97 34.89 18.97 17.53
CA ASP A 97 36.23 19.19 18.03
C ASP A 97 36.27 18.86 19.53
N TRP A 98 37.20 17.99 19.92
CA TRP A 98 37.59 17.82 21.32
C TRP A 98 39.11 18.00 21.39
N ASP A 99 39.47 19.18 21.92
CA ASP A 99 40.73 19.62 22.55
C ASP A 99 42.03 18.84 22.29
N GLY A 100 43.03 19.57 21.78
CA GLY A 100 44.45 19.23 21.77
C GLY A 100 45.32 20.34 21.19
#